data_AF-A0A961S6B5-F1
#
_entry.id   AF-A0A961S6B5-F1
#
_cell.length_a   1.000
_cell.length_b   1.000
_cell.length_c   1.000
_cell.angle_alpha   90.00
_cell.angle_beta   90.00
_cell.angle_gamma   90.00
#
_symmetry.space_group_name_H-M   'P 1'
#
loop_
_entity.id
_entity.type
_entity.pdbx_description
1 polymer ?
#
loop_
_entity_poly.entity_id
_entity_poly.type
_entity_poly.pdbx_seq_one_letter_code
_entity_poly.pdbx_strand_id
1 'polypeptide(L)'
;LVVAAAFIFGVGRIGNFIEGGVIGTMTSLPWGVKLPDVEGFRHPVSLYDGVKNLALVPVLMAVLKRWPAGQGVATAIFLIGYGGLRFLVDQFRDYESTLGGIGPGQWFNLAMAVAGVIMLIVSLRHTVSTPAARPIRQGPFPVISAAILLLLVLLPLSIQTSWTTEYIHQKRAATTEQPAQ
;
A
#
# COMPACT_ATOMS: atom_id res chain seq x y z
N LEU A 1 -6.56 7.74 -11.91
CA LEU A 1 -6.85 6.89 -10.74
C LEU A 1 -5.56 6.40 -10.06
N VAL A 2 -4.63 5.77 -10.77
CA VAL A 2 -3.39 5.24 -10.15
C VAL A 2 -2.49 6.28 -9.47
N VAL A 3 -2.39 7.49 -10.03
CA VAL A 3 -1.62 8.60 -9.41
C VAL A 3 -2.23 8.99 -8.06
N ALA A 4 -3.56 9.14 -8.00
CA ALA A 4 -4.26 9.47 -6.76
C ALA A 4 -4.14 8.34 -5.72
N ALA A 5 -4.25 7.07 -6.16
CA ALA A 5 -4.06 5.93 -5.28
C ALA A 5 -2.65 5.90 -4.66
N ALA A 6 -1.60 6.10 -5.47
CA ALA A 6 -0.22 6.17 -4.99
C ALA A 6 -0.03 7.29 -3.95
N PHE A 7 -0.60 8.46 -4.20
CA PHE A 7 -0.54 9.58 -3.26
C PHE A 7 -1.25 9.26 -1.93
N ILE A 8 -2.50 8.77 -1.99
CA ILE A 8 -3.29 8.43 -0.81
C ILE A 8 -2.58 7.35 0.03
N PHE A 9 -2.03 6.31 -0.61
CA PHE A 9 -1.25 5.28 0.08
C PHE A 9 0.01 5.85 0.71
N GLY A 10 0.70 6.75 0.02
CA GLY A 10 1.88 7.43 0.56
C GLY A 10 1.59 8.20 1.84
N VAL A 11 0.56 9.05 1.82
CA VAL A 11 0.16 9.87 2.98
C VAL A 11 -0.41 9.00 4.11
N GLY A 12 -1.24 8.00 3.79
CA GLY A 12 -1.79 7.09 4.79
C GLY A 12 -0.70 6.38 5.60
N ARG A 13 0.42 6.03 4.97
CA ARG A 13 1.57 5.41 5.65
C ARG A 13 2.31 6.36 6.60
N ILE A 14 2.28 7.66 6.35
CA ILE A 14 2.78 8.65 7.30
C ILE A 14 1.91 8.64 8.56
N GLY A 15 0.58 8.55 8.40
CA GLY A 15 -0.36 8.36 9.52
C GLY A 15 -0.03 7.11 10.34
N ASN A 16 0.17 5.97 9.69
CA ASN A 16 0.55 4.72 10.36
C ASN A 16 1.88 4.83 11.12
N PHE A 17 2.81 5.68 10.67
CA PHE A 17 4.07 5.91 11.37
C PHE A 17 3.85 6.74 12.64
N ILE A 18 3.03 7.80 12.58
CA ILE A 18 2.69 8.64 13.73
C ILE A 18 1.97 7.81 14.82
N GLU A 19 1.07 6.92 14.40
CA GLU A 19 0.37 5.99 15.30
C GLU A 19 1.31 4.91 15.89
N GLY A 20 2.38 4.57 15.17
CA GLY A 20 3.26 3.45 15.55
C GLY A 20 2.62 2.07 15.36
N GLY A 21 1.60 1.95 14.50
CA GLY A 21 0.83 0.72 14.29
C GLY A 21 1.54 -0.34 13.43
N VAL A 22 2.67 -0.01 12.81
CA VAL A 22 3.46 -0.96 12.00
C VAL A 22 4.89 -1.00 12.51
N ILE A 23 5.25 -2.14 13.09
CA ILE A 23 6.56 -2.36 13.71
C ILE A 23 7.51 -3.02 12.69
N GLY A 24 8.71 -2.47 12.57
CA GLY A 24 9.80 -3.03 11.79
C GLY A 24 10.72 -3.93 12.61
N THR A 25 11.63 -4.63 11.94
CA THR A 25 12.67 -5.42 12.61
C THR A 25 13.65 -4.51 13.35
N MET A 26 14.34 -5.06 14.35
CA MET A 26 15.39 -4.36 15.10
C MET A 26 16.55 -3.97 14.18
N THR A 27 17.15 -2.81 14.42
CA THR A 27 18.23 -2.27 13.61
C THR A 27 19.18 -1.43 14.43
N SER A 28 20.46 -1.47 14.07
CA SER A 28 21.52 -0.61 14.62
C SER A 28 21.86 0.56 13.71
N LEU A 29 21.12 0.73 12.61
CA LEU A 29 21.36 1.80 11.63
C LEU A 29 21.04 3.18 12.22
N PRO A 30 21.75 4.24 11.79
CA PRO A 30 21.63 5.57 12.40
C PRO A 30 20.29 6.26 12.17
N TRP A 31 19.46 5.75 11.25
CA TRP A 31 18.08 6.22 11.01
C TRP A 31 17.01 5.28 11.61
N GLY A 32 17.41 4.33 12.45
CA GLY A 32 16.47 3.54 13.24
C GLY A 32 15.64 4.44 14.16
N VAL A 33 14.36 4.12 14.30
CA VAL A 33 13.43 4.90 15.12
C VAL A 33 13.03 4.09 16.34
N LYS A 34 13.03 4.73 17.51
CA LYS A 34 12.47 4.16 18.73
C LYS A 34 10.96 4.42 18.76
N LEU A 35 10.17 3.36 18.64
CA LEU A 35 8.72 3.43 18.75
C LEU A 35 8.30 3.39 20.23
N PRO A 36 7.19 4.04 20.61
CA PRO A 36 6.63 3.92 21.95
C PRO A 36 6.31 2.45 22.28
N ASP A 37 6.64 2.03 23.49
CA ASP A 37 6.32 0.69 24.04
C ASP A 37 6.88 -0.50 23.24
N VAL A 38 7.98 -0.29 22.51
CA VAL A 38 8.72 -1.36 21.82
C VAL A 38 10.21 -1.24 22.15
N GLU A 39 10.86 -2.35 22.48
CA GLU A 39 12.29 -2.37 22.75
C GLU A 39 13.14 -2.20 21.48
N GLY A 40 14.28 -1.52 21.66
CA GLY A 40 15.30 -1.31 20.64
C GLY A 40 14.95 -0.23 19.60
N PHE A 41 15.94 0.07 18.75
CA PHE A 41 15.73 0.87 17.54
C PHE A 41 15.23 -0.05 16.42
N ARG A 42 14.24 0.41 15.66
CA ARG A 42 13.60 -0.40 14.62
C ARG A 42 13.55 0.34 13.29
N HIS A 43 13.48 -0.43 12.20
CA HIS A 43 13.28 0.14 10.87
C HIS A 43 11.93 0.87 10.80
N PRO A 44 11.87 2.16 10.37
CA PRO A 44 10.60 2.86 10.15
C PRO A 44 9.91 2.39 8.85
N VAL A 45 9.45 1.13 8.85
CA VAL A 45 8.88 0.44 7.67
C VAL A 45 7.69 1.21 7.07
N SER A 46 6.85 1.83 7.91
CA SER A 46 5.77 2.71 7.44
C SER A 46 6.30 3.87 6.59
N LEU A 47 7.40 4.51 7.00
CA LEU A 47 7.99 5.60 6.21
C LEU A 47 8.62 5.09 4.91
N TYR A 48 9.26 3.91 4.92
CA TYR A 48 9.75 3.30 3.68
C TYR A 48 8.59 3.03 2.71
N ASP A 49 7.46 2.54 3.23
CA ASP A 49 6.24 2.32 2.46
C ASP A 49 5.60 3.63 1.99
N GLY A 50 5.66 4.69 2.78
CA GLY A 50 5.16 6.02 2.41
C GLY A 50 6.00 6.64 1.30
N VAL A 51 7.31 6.68 1.49
CA VAL A 51 8.28 7.25 0.55
C VAL A 51 8.21 6.55 -0.81
N LYS A 52 8.15 5.22 -0.86
CA LYS A 52 8.05 4.53 -2.15
C LYS A 52 6.75 4.88 -2.89
N ASN A 53 5.63 5.01 -2.17
CA ASN A 53 4.33 5.29 -2.77
C ASN A 53 4.29 6.73 -3.30
N LEU A 54 4.86 7.67 -2.56
CA LEU A 54 5.03 9.05 -3.01
C LEU A 54 6.01 9.15 -4.18
N ALA A 55 7.09 8.36 -4.20
CA ALA A 55 8.04 8.31 -5.31
C ALA A 55 7.42 7.73 -6.60
N LEU A 56 6.38 6.90 -6.50
CA LEU A 56 5.64 6.44 -7.68
C LEU A 56 4.82 7.55 -8.35
N VAL A 57 4.43 8.61 -7.63
CA VAL A 57 3.63 9.71 -8.19
C VAL A 57 4.30 10.37 -9.40
N PRO A 58 5.55 10.90 -9.33
CA PRO A 58 6.20 11.49 -10.49
C PRO A 58 6.47 10.48 -11.61
N VAL A 59 6.76 9.21 -11.28
CA VAL A 59 6.95 8.14 -12.27
C VAL A 59 5.66 7.92 -13.07
N LEU A 60 4.53 7.78 -12.39
CA LEU A 60 3.22 7.57 -13.04
C LEU A 60 2.79 8.80 -13.84
N MET A 61 3.09 10.01 -13.37
CA MET A 61 2.85 11.25 -14.11
C MET A 61 3.67 11.28 -15.42
N ALA A 62 4.96 10.93 -15.36
CA ALA A 62 5.82 10.85 -16.54
C ALA A 62 5.34 9.78 -17.54
N VAL A 63 4.91 8.62 -17.03
CA VAL A 63 4.33 7.54 -17.83
C VAL A 63 3.06 8.02 -18.54
N LEU A 64 2.14 8.67 -17.82
CA LEU A 64 0.89 9.18 -18.41
C LEU A 64 1.12 10.26 -19.46
N LYS A 65 2.23 11.01 -19.38
CA LYS A 65 2.65 11.95 -20.42
C LYS A 65 3.08 11.24 -21.71
N ARG A 66 3.69 10.06 -21.60
CA ARG A 66 4.20 9.28 -22.74
C ARG A 66 3.20 8.27 -23.30
N TRP A 67 2.37 7.69 -22.45
CA TRP A 67 1.30 6.74 -22.73
C TRP A 67 0.01 7.23 -22.06
N PRO A 68 -0.84 7.96 -22.79
CA PRO A 68 -2.09 8.50 -22.25
C PRO A 68 -2.98 7.43 -21.64
N ALA A 69 -3.89 7.85 -20.76
CA ALA A 69 -4.84 6.97 -20.11
C ALA A 69 -5.65 6.13 -21.13
N GLY A 70 -5.90 4.87 -20.80
CA GLY A 70 -6.64 3.92 -21.64
C GLY A 70 -5.81 2.73 -22.15
N GLN A 71 -4.47 2.84 -22.17
CA GLN A 71 -3.60 1.78 -22.66
C GLN A 71 -3.21 0.74 -21.59
N GLY A 72 -3.58 0.95 -20.33
CA GLY A 72 -3.23 0.05 -19.21
C GLY A 72 -1.77 0.15 -18.72
N VAL A 73 -0.87 0.82 -19.46
CA VAL A 73 0.56 0.96 -19.13
C VAL A 73 0.78 1.58 -17.74
N ALA A 74 0.08 2.68 -17.42
CA ALA A 74 0.21 3.32 -16.11
C ALA A 74 -0.29 2.43 -14.96
N THR A 75 -1.32 1.61 -15.20
CA THR A 75 -1.81 0.62 -14.23
C THR A 75 -0.82 -0.50 -14.02
N ALA A 76 -0.24 -1.02 -15.11
CA ALA A 76 0.78 -2.05 -15.05
C ALA A 76 2.02 -1.57 -14.27
N ILE A 77 2.52 -0.37 -14.56
CA ILE A 77 3.65 0.22 -13.83
C ILE A 77 3.32 0.46 -12.36
N PHE A 78 2.09 0.89 -12.05
CA PHE A 78 1.64 0.99 -10.66
C PHE A 78 1.67 -0.36 -9.94
N LEU A 79 1.16 -1.43 -10.56
CA LEU A 79 1.16 -2.77 -9.95
C LEU A 79 2.59 -3.32 -9.73
N ILE A 80 3.47 -3.15 -10.72
CA ILE A 80 4.88 -3.54 -10.61
C ILE A 80 5.58 -2.75 -9.50
N GLY A 81 5.46 -1.42 -9.52
CA GLY A 81 6.10 -0.55 -8.55
C GLY A 81 5.56 -0.76 -7.15
N TYR A 82 4.24 -0.83 -6.99
CA TYR A 82 3.59 -1.06 -5.71
C TYR A 82 3.93 -2.44 -5.15
N GLY A 83 3.64 -3.51 -5.89
CA GLY A 83 3.88 -4.89 -5.45
C GLY A 83 5.36 -5.21 -5.28
N GLY A 84 6.19 -4.86 -6.27
CA GLY A 84 7.63 -5.14 -6.25
C GLY A 84 8.36 -4.40 -5.14
N LEU A 85 8.15 -3.09 -4.99
CA LEU A 85 8.77 -2.34 -3.89
C LEU A 85 8.16 -2.72 -2.53
N ARG A 86 6.91 -3.18 -2.47
CA ARG A 86 6.31 -3.72 -1.25
C ARG A 86 6.98 -5.00 -0.80
N PHE A 87 7.36 -5.89 -1.71
CA PHE A 87 8.13 -7.07 -1.38
C PHE A 87 9.48 -6.72 -0.72
N LEU A 88 10.18 -5.70 -1.23
CA LEU A 88 11.45 -5.22 -0.65
C LEU A 88 11.25 -4.60 0.74
N VAL A 89 10.25 -3.72 0.90
CA VAL A 89 9.96 -3.08 2.18
C VAL A 89 9.51 -4.10 3.24
N ASP A 90 8.80 -5.14 2.82
CA ASP A 90 8.32 -6.20 3.72
C ASP A 90 9.44 -7.09 4.28
N GLN A 91 10.66 -7.04 3.73
CA GLN A 91 11.82 -7.71 4.34
C GLN A 91 12.27 -7.03 5.64
N PHE A 92 12.00 -5.73 5.79
CA PHE A 92 12.33 -4.97 7.00
C PHE A 92 11.21 -5.00 8.04
N ARG A 93 10.10 -5.70 7.76
CA ARG A 93 8.94 -5.75 8.64
C ARG A 93 9.06 -6.93 9.58
N ASP A 94 8.74 -6.69 10.85
CA ASP A 94 8.68 -7.75 11.85
C ASP A 94 7.37 -8.53 11.65
N TYR A 95 7.44 -9.59 10.86
CA TYR A 95 6.29 -10.40 10.45
C TYR A 95 6.57 -11.85 10.82
N GLU A 96 5.60 -12.53 11.41
CA GLU A 96 5.70 -13.98 11.61
C GLU A 96 5.78 -14.66 10.24
N SER A 97 6.97 -15.13 9.91
CA SER A 97 7.24 -15.90 8.70
C SER A 97 6.53 -17.25 8.80
N THR A 98 5.69 -17.57 7.83
CA THR A 98 5.18 -18.93 7.62
C THR A 98 6.02 -19.60 6.52
N LEU A 99 5.46 -20.62 5.83
CA LEU A 99 6.15 -21.53 4.92
C LEU A 99 7.29 -20.90 4.10
N GLY A 100 8.53 -21.37 4.31
CA GLY A 100 9.70 -21.01 3.52
C GLY A 100 10.34 -19.65 3.81
N GLY A 101 10.00 -18.99 4.92
CA GLY A 101 10.58 -17.69 5.30
C GLY A 101 9.93 -16.48 4.62
N ILE A 102 8.85 -16.70 3.85
CA ILE A 102 8.11 -15.67 3.11
C ILE A 102 6.72 -15.52 3.75
N GLY A 103 6.39 -14.32 4.22
CA GLY A 103 5.07 -14.04 4.82
C GLY A 103 3.94 -14.10 3.78
N PRO A 104 2.68 -14.42 4.17
CA PRO A 104 1.55 -14.50 3.23
C PRO A 104 1.33 -13.20 2.43
N GLY A 105 1.59 -12.05 3.06
CA GLY A 105 1.52 -10.75 2.38
C GLY A 105 2.58 -10.56 1.29
N GLN A 106 3.75 -11.19 1.43
CA GLN A 106 4.83 -11.11 0.44
C GLN A 106 4.48 -11.90 -0.83
N TRP A 107 3.81 -13.05 -0.71
CA TRP A 107 3.29 -13.81 -1.84
C TRP A 107 2.27 -13.02 -2.65
N PHE A 108 1.35 -12.32 -1.97
CA PHE A 108 0.38 -11.45 -2.64
C PHE A 108 1.06 -10.32 -3.41
N ASN A 109 2.06 -9.68 -2.81
CA ASN A 109 2.84 -8.62 -3.47
C ASN A 109 3.58 -9.12 -4.70
N LEU A 110 4.16 -10.32 -4.63
CA LEU A 110 4.84 -10.95 -5.76
C LEU A 110 3.85 -11.26 -6.89
N ALA A 111 2.69 -11.84 -6.56
CA ALA A 111 1.63 -12.12 -7.52
C ALA A 111 1.14 -10.83 -8.22
N MET A 112 0.93 -9.75 -7.46
CA MET A 112 0.59 -8.44 -8.04
C MET A 112 1.67 -7.91 -8.97
N ALA A 113 2.95 -8.03 -8.59
CA ALA A 113 4.06 -7.58 -9.43
C ALA A 113 4.11 -8.36 -10.75
N VAL A 114 3.96 -9.69 -10.70
CA VAL A 114 3.91 -10.56 -11.89
C VAL A 114 2.72 -10.21 -12.78
N ALA A 115 1.53 -10.02 -12.20
CA ALA A 115 0.35 -9.58 -12.95
C ALA A 115 0.59 -8.22 -13.63
N GLY A 116 1.28 -7.29 -12.95
CA GLY A 116 1.70 -6.02 -13.53
C GLY A 116 2.65 -6.18 -14.72
N VAL A 117 3.63 -7.09 -14.65
CA VAL A 117 4.55 -7.38 -15.77
C VAL A 117 3.80 -7.94 -16.97
N ILE A 118 2.92 -8.93 -16.75
CA ILE A 118 2.10 -9.51 -17.81
C ILE A 118 1.23 -8.43 -18.46
N MET A 119 0.55 -7.61 -17.65
CA MET A 119 -0.27 -6.51 -18.12
C MET A 119 0.55 -5.50 -18.93
N LEU A 120 1.77 -5.16 -18.50
CA LEU A 120 2.65 -4.25 -19.22
C LEU A 120 3.00 -4.79 -20.61
N ILE A 121 3.40 -6.07 -20.69
CA ILE A 121 3.75 -6.71 -21.96
C ILE A 121 2.55 -6.71 -22.92
N VAL A 122 1.36 -7.05 -22.43
CA VAL A 122 0.13 -7.04 -23.23
C VAL A 122 -0.24 -5.63 -23.67
N SER A 123 -0.19 -4.65 -22.77
CA SER A 123 -0.48 -3.24 -23.04
C SER A 123 0.47 -2.62 -24.07
N LEU A 124 1.75 -2.97 -24.05
CA LEU A 124 2.71 -2.48 -25.03
C LEU A 124 2.53 -3.13 -26.41
N ARG A 125 2.02 -4.36 -26.46
CA ARG A 125 1.70 -5.08 -27.71
C ARG A 125 0.40 -4.59 -28.34
N HIS A 126 -0.58 -4.23 -27.51
CA HIS A 126 -1.85 -3.69 -27.95
C HIS A 126 -1.88 -2.18 -27.71
N THR A 127 -1.35 -1.40 -28.66
CA THR A 127 -1.65 0.04 -28.72
C THR A 127 -3.11 0.19 -29.13
N VAL A 128 -4.03 -0.06 -28.20
CA VAL A 128 -5.46 0.11 -28.42
C VAL A 128 -5.69 1.60 -28.60
N SER A 129 -6.18 1.99 -29.77
CA SER A 129 -6.70 3.32 -30.05
C SER A 129 -7.65 3.70 -28.92
N THR A 130 -7.31 4.73 -28.14
CA THR A 130 -8.14 5.24 -27.06
C THR A 130 -9.55 5.43 -27.61
N PRO A 131 -10.57 4.67 -27.15
CA PRO A 131 -11.93 4.94 -27.55
C PRO A 131 -12.21 6.38 -27.15
N ALA A 132 -12.67 7.20 -28.10
CA ALA A 132 -13.04 8.59 -27.83
C ALA A 132 -13.89 8.62 -26.56
N ALA A 133 -13.49 9.45 -25.59
CA ALA A 133 -14.13 9.51 -24.28
C ALA A 133 -15.64 9.60 -24.49
N ARG A 134 -16.38 8.56 -24.10
CA ARG A 134 -17.85 8.61 -24.19
C ARG A 134 -18.27 9.80 -23.33
N PRO A 135 -19.06 10.74 -23.86
CA PRO A 135 -19.57 11.83 -23.05
C PRO A 135 -20.27 11.21 -21.84
N ILE A 136 -19.79 11.56 -20.64
CA ILE A 136 -20.41 11.10 -19.39
C ILE A 136 -21.84 11.62 -19.45
N ARG A 137 -22.80 10.72 -19.63
CA ARG A 137 -24.21 11.09 -19.63
C ARG A 137 -24.55 11.54 -18.20
N GLN A 138 -24.59 12.85 -18.00
CA GLN A 138 -24.99 13.47 -16.74
C GLN A 138 -26.50 13.28 -16.56
N GLY A 139 -26.91 12.09 -16.13
CA GLY A 139 -28.23 11.86 -15.55
C GLY A 139 -28.23 12.25 -14.07
N PRO A 140 -29.41 12.42 -13.43
CA PRO A 140 -29.48 12.60 -11.98
C PRO A 140 -28.71 11.47 -11.28
N PHE A 141 -27.92 11.81 -10.26
CA PHE A 141 -27.18 10.81 -9.48
C PHE A 141 -28.17 9.76 -8.97
N PRO A 142 -27.98 8.45 -9.29
CA PRO A 142 -28.90 7.42 -8.83
C PRO A 142 -28.91 7.42 -7.30
N VAL A 143 -30.10 7.42 -6.69
CA VAL A 143 -30.25 7.33 -5.22
C VAL A 143 -29.48 6.12 -4.66
N ILE A 144 -29.42 5.04 -5.44
CA ILE A 144 -28.63 3.84 -5.14
C ILE A 144 -27.12 4.15 -5.04
N SER A 145 -26.58 4.96 -5.96
CA SER A 145 -25.16 5.37 -5.91
C SER A 145 -24.88 6.25 -4.69
N ALA A 146 -25.79 7.15 -4.33
CA ALA A 146 -25.67 7.96 -3.12
C ALA A 146 -25.75 7.08 -1.85
N ALA A 147 -26.65 6.10 -1.82
CA ALA A 147 -26.77 5.15 -0.72
C ALA A 147 -25.52 4.27 -0.56
N ILE A 148 -24.96 3.77 -1.67
CA ILE A 148 -23.70 3.01 -1.66
C ILE A 148 -22.56 3.89 -1.13
N LEU A 149 -22.47 5.14 -1.57
CA LEU A 149 -21.40 6.06 -1.16
C LEU A 149 -21.52 6.41 0.33
N LEU A 150 -22.75 6.65 0.82
CA LEU A 150 -23.04 6.82 2.25
C LEU A 150 -22.65 5.59 3.05
N LEU A 151 -23.00 4.40 2.57
CA LEU A 151 -22.65 3.15 3.23
C LEU A 151 -21.12 2.94 3.27
N LEU A 152 -20.41 3.25 2.19
CA LEU A 152 -18.94 3.19 2.14
C LEU A 152 -18.25 4.19 3.07
N VAL A 153 -18.89 5.33 3.37
CA VAL A 153 -18.36 6.34 4.30
C VAL A 153 -18.71 6.02 5.75
N LEU A 154 -19.92 5.55 6.02
CA LEU A 154 -20.43 5.32 7.38
C LEU A 154 -20.02 3.96 7.95
N LEU A 155 -19.88 2.94 7.11
CA LEU A 155 -19.50 1.59 7.56
C LEU A 155 -18.11 1.55 8.23
N PRO A 156 -17.06 2.22 7.72
CA PRO A 156 -15.79 2.34 8.44
C PRO A 156 -15.91 3.07 9.79
N LEU A 157 -16.85 4.01 9.95
CA LEU A 157 -17.08 4.70 11.22
C LEU A 157 -17.75 3.82 12.27
N SER A 158 -18.42 2.74 11.85
CA SER A 158 -18.96 1.73 12.77
C SER A 158 -17.92 0.73 13.27
N ILE A 159 -16.71 0.72 12.71
CA ILE A 159 -15.61 -0.09 13.22
C ILE A 159 -15.12 0.54 14.51
N GLN A 160 -15.41 -0.09 15.65
CA GLN A 160 -14.89 0.32 16.95
C GLN A 160 -13.36 0.31 16.93
N THR A 161 -12.75 1.49 17.08
CA THR A 161 -11.29 1.67 17.14
C THR A 161 -10.62 0.95 18.32
N SER A 162 -11.39 0.56 19.34
CA SER A 162 -10.89 -0.19 20.50
C SER A 162 -10.27 -1.55 20.13
N TRP A 163 -10.81 -2.25 19.13
CA TRP A 163 -10.30 -3.57 18.71
C TRP A 163 -8.88 -3.48 18.15
N THR A 164 -8.59 -2.42 17.40
CA THR A 164 -7.26 -2.15 16.85
C THR A 164 -6.27 -1.79 17.96
N THR A 165 -6.68 -0.97 18.93
CA THR A 165 -5.82 -0.57 20.05
C THR A 165 -5.48 -1.77 20.95
N GLU A 166 -6.47 -2.61 21.28
CA GLU A 166 -6.30 -3.82 22.08
C GLU A 166 -5.32 -4.81 21.43
N TYR A 167 -5.47 -5.03 20.11
CA TYR A 167 -4.56 -5.89 19.33
C TYR A 167 -3.13 -5.35 19.33
N ILE A 168 -2.95 -4.02 19.19
CA ILE A 168 -1.62 -3.38 19.26
C ILE A 168 -1.01 -3.57 20.65
N HIS A 169 -1.79 -3.38 21.72
CA HIS A 169 -1.32 -3.58 23.09
C HIS A 169 -0.91 -5.03 23.36
N GLN A 170 -1.71 -6.01 22.93
CA GLN A 170 -1.35 -7.43 23.06
C GLN A 170 -0.05 -7.77 22.33
N LYS A 171 0.12 -7.25 21.10
CA LYS A 171 1.32 -7.50 20.31
C LYS A 171 2.56 -6.83 20.91
N ARG A 172 2.41 -5.64 21.50
CA ARG A 172 3.47 -4.97 22.28
C ARG A 172 3.84 -5.79 23.52
N ALA A 173 2.86 -6.23 24.30
CA ALA A 173 3.11 -7.07 25.48
C ALA A 173 3.86 -8.36 25.13
N ALA A 174 3.44 -9.07 24.07
CA ALA A 174 4.12 -10.28 23.60
C ALA A 174 5.56 -10.04 23.12
N THR A 175 5.86 -8.84 22.61
CA THR A 175 7.23 -8.48 22.17
C THR A 175 8.12 -8.13 23.36
N THR A 176 7.57 -7.54 24.42
CA THR A 176 8.30 -7.22 25.66
C THR A 176 8.59 -8.46 26.51
N GLU A 177 7.76 -9.51 26.40
CA GLU A 177 7.91 -10.75 27.18
C GLU A 177 8.84 -11.80 26.56
N GLN A 178 9.38 -11.59 25.35
CA GLN A 178 10.39 -12.49 24.77
C GLN A 178 11.79 -12.14 25.33
N PRO A 179 12.34 -12.91 26.28
CA PRO A 179 13.69 -12.66 26.78
C PRO A 179 14.69 -12.92 25.64
N ALA A 180 15.67 -12.02 25.52
CA ALA A 180 16.79 -12.18 24.59
C ALA A 180 17.41 -13.58 24.74
N GLN A 181 17.26 -14.40 23.69
CA GLN A 181 18.04 -15.62 23.48
C GLN A 181 19.19 -15.32 22.52
#